data_AF-A0A2E6FBW6-F1
#
_entry.id   AF-A0A2E6FBW6-F1
#
_cell.length_a   1.000
_cell.length_b   1.000
_cell.length_c   1.000
_cell.angle_alpha   90.00
_cell.angle_beta   90.00
_cell.angle_gamma   90.00
#
_symmetry.space_group_name_H-M   'P 1'
#
loop_
_entity.id
_entity.type
_entity.pdbx_description
1 polymer ?
#
loop_
_entity_poly.entity_id
_entity_poly.type
_entity_poly.pdbx_seq_one_letter_code
_entity_poly.pdbx_strand_id
1 'polypeptide(L)'
;MDPDNNRLDMLRESIRLTEEILDRLGSAATERSTTEGDSVVVARLTHGRDWRLRYLDHLEKGGRFLNLGDEWSMHHGHDLAIEWGYEDWDENRIGLRCRSCDDWIQLYDVRTDPIGEPDIADLYVEHETHTVLSWRQGSEAGIECVTCGAVSDDGFSLLTSPVSDWFDRVWNG
;
A
#
# COMPACT_ATOMS: atom_id res chain seq x y z
N MET A 1 -9.76 -23.64 0.79
CA MET A 1 -9.59 -22.75 -0.38
C MET A 1 -8.11 -22.45 -0.51
N ASP A 2 -7.59 -22.37 -1.73
CA ASP A 2 -6.22 -21.91 -1.96
C ASP A 2 -6.10 -20.44 -1.48
N PRO A 3 -5.13 -20.09 -0.61
CA PRO A 3 -4.91 -18.72 -0.15
C PRO A 3 -4.84 -17.70 -1.30
N ASP A 4 -4.31 -18.11 -2.44
CA ASP A 4 -4.16 -17.25 -3.62
C ASP A 4 -5.51 -16.99 -4.30
N ASN A 5 -6.40 -18.00 -4.34
CA ASN A 5 -7.76 -17.82 -4.85
C ASN A 5 -8.57 -16.88 -3.96
N ASN A 6 -8.40 -16.95 -2.62
CA ASN A 6 -9.06 -16.03 -1.70
C ASN A 6 -8.60 -14.57 -1.93
N ARG A 7 -7.30 -14.34 -2.12
CA ARG A 7 -6.75 -13.01 -2.42
C ARG A 7 -7.29 -12.45 -3.74
N LEU A 8 -7.39 -13.29 -4.78
CA LEU A 8 -7.93 -12.90 -6.08
C LEU A 8 -9.42 -12.51 -5.98
N ASP A 9 -10.21 -13.29 -5.22
CA ASP A 9 -11.64 -13.00 -5.01
C ASP A 9 -11.84 -11.72 -4.20
N MET A 10 -11.00 -11.47 -3.19
CA MET A 10 -11.01 -10.19 -2.44
C MET A 10 -10.66 -9.00 -3.34
N LEU A 11 -9.71 -9.13 -4.26
CA LEU A 11 -9.37 -8.07 -5.23
C LEU A 11 -10.56 -7.76 -6.14
N ARG A 12 -11.24 -8.78 -6.68
CA ARG A 12 -12.45 -8.60 -7.49
C ARG A 12 -13.55 -7.89 -6.73
N GLU A 13 -13.77 -8.30 -5.48
CA GLU A 13 -14.78 -7.67 -4.63
C GLU A 13 -14.45 -6.22 -4.30
N SER A 14 -13.17 -5.92 -4.00
CA SER A 14 -12.71 -4.54 -3.77
C SER A 14 -12.95 -3.63 -5.00
N ILE A 15 -12.67 -4.13 -6.21
CA ILE A 15 -12.95 -3.42 -7.46
C ILE A 15 -14.45 -3.14 -7.58
N ARG A 16 -15.28 -4.18 -7.42
CA ARG A 16 -16.74 -4.08 -7.51
C ARG A 16 -17.32 -3.05 -6.55
N LEU A 17 -16.89 -3.07 -5.28
CA LEU A 17 -17.32 -2.11 -4.27
C LEU A 17 -16.88 -0.67 -4.60
N THR A 18 -15.66 -0.51 -5.12
CA THR A 18 -15.16 0.79 -5.56
C THR A 18 -16.01 1.36 -6.70
N GLU A 19 -16.38 0.51 -7.67
CA GLU A 19 -17.27 0.90 -8.78
C GLU A 19 -18.65 1.31 -8.29
N GLU A 20 -19.25 0.56 -7.35
CA GLU A 20 -20.53 0.95 -6.75
C GLU A 20 -20.47 2.32 -6.06
N ILE A 21 -19.38 2.61 -5.35
CA ILE A 21 -19.19 3.91 -4.68
C ILE A 21 -19.08 5.02 -5.73
N LEU A 22 -18.28 4.81 -6.79
CA LEU A 22 -18.12 5.77 -7.88
C LEU A 22 -19.45 6.05 -8.59
N ASP A 23 -20.25 5.02 -8.87
CA ASP A 23 -21.57 5.16 -9.52
C ASP A 23 -22.55 5.96 -8.66
N ARG A 24 -22.54 5.73 -7.33
CA ARG A 24 -23.35 6.49 -6.37
C ARG A 24 -22.92 7.96 -6.32
N LEU A 25 -21.62 8.23 -6.33
CA LEU A 25 -21.08 9.60 -6.36
C LEU A 25 -21.42 10.32 -7.67
N GLY A 26 -21.33 9.63 -8.81
CA GLY A 26 -21.70 10.18 -10.11
C GLY A 26 -23.20 10.50 -10.23
N SER A 27 -24.05 9.62 -9.71
CA SER A 27 -25.50 9.85 -9.63
C SER A 27 -25.83 11.05 -8.73
N ALA A 28 -25.21 11.14 -7.55
CA ALA A 28 -25.40 12.25 -6.62
C ALA A 28 -24.90 13.60 -7.19
N ALA A 29 -23.80 13.59 -7.95
CA ALA A 29 -23.27 14.78 -8.64
C ALA A 29 -24.18 15.26 -9.80
N THR A 30 -25.02 14.38 -10.36
CA THR A 30 -26.02 14.77 -11.35
C THR A 30 -27.21 15.49 -10.69
N GLU A 31 -27.47 15.21 -9.41
CA GLU A 31 -28.57 15.78 -8.63
C GLU A 31 -28.16 17.00 -7.77
N ARG A 32 -26.86 17.23 -7.54
CA ARG A 32 -26.31 18.32 -6.71
C ARG A 32 -25.02 18.90 -7.28
N SER A 33 -24.71 20.15 -6.96
CA SER A 33 -23.40 20.75 -7.26
C SER A 33 -22.31 19.99 -6.53
N THR A 34 -21.40 19.39 -7.28
CA THR A 34 -20.23 18.65 -6.80
C THR A 34 -19.32 19.59 -6.00
N THR A 35 -18.86 19.17 -4.82
CA THR A 35 -17.87 19.95 -4.04
C THR A 35 -16.44 19.58 -4.47
N GLU A 36 -15.48 20.45 -4.16
CA GLU A 36 -14.05 20.18 -4.41
C GLU A 36 -13.59 18.91 -3.66
N GLY A 37 -14.09 18.66 -2.45
CA GLY A 37 -13.83 17.43 -1.69
C GLY A 37 -14.33 16.16 -2.39
N ASP A 38 -15.53 16.21 -2.98
CA ASP A 38 -16.07 15.09 -3.75
C ASP A 38 -15.19 14.78 -4.98
N SER A 39 -14.64 15.82 -5.63
CA SER A 39 -13.77 15.66 -6.80
C SER A 39 -12.46 14.93 -6.46
N VAL A 40 -11.86 15.23 -5.30
CA VAL A 40 -10.63 14.58 -4.84
C VAL A 40 -10.89 13.11 -4.50
N VAL A 41 -12.00 12.81 -3.82
CA VAL A 41 -12.38 11.44 -3.49
C VAL A 41 -12.62 10.61 -4.75
N VAL A 42 -13.34 11.15 -5.74
CA VAL A 42 -13.58 10.48 -7.03
C VAL A 42 -12.27 10.21 -7.77
N ALA A 43 -11.36 11.19 -7.83
CA ALA A 43 -10.06 11.01 -8.47
C ALA A 43 -9.24 9.89 -7.80
N ARG A 44 -9.19 9.88 -6.46
CA ARG A 44 -8.51 8.85 -5.67
C ARG A 44 -9.09 7.45 -5.90
N LEU A 45 -10.41 7.31 -5.83
CA LEU A 45 -11.09 6.04 -6.04
C LEU A 45 -10.93 5.53 -7.48
N THR A 46 -11.00 6.43 -8.47
CA THR A 46 -10.79 6.08 -9.88
C THR A 46 -9.36 5.60 -10.12
N HIS A 47 -8.36 6.33 -9.60
CA HIS A 47 -6.97 5.93 -9.72
C HIS A 47 -6.71 4.56 -9.09
N GLY A 48 -7.19 4.33 -7.86
CA GLY A 48 -7.06 3.03 -7.20
C GLY A 48 -7.77 1.89 -7.95
N ARG A 49 -8.97 2.14 -8.48
CA ARG A 49 -9.73 1.16 -9.29
C ARG A 49 -8.99 0.78 -10.57
N ASP A 50 -8.49 1.76 -11.32
CA ASP A 50 -7.80 1.52 -12.59
C ASP A 50 -6.54 0.68 -12.40
N TRP A 51 -5.79 0.94 -11.31
CA TRP A 51 -4.66 0.11 -10.96
C TRP A 51 -5.09 -1.33 -10.59
N ARG A 52 -6.12 -1.48 -9.73
CA ARG A 52 -6.60 -2.81 -9.31
C ARG A 52 -7.05 -3.65 -10.51
N LEU A 53 -7.64 -3.02 -11.53
CA LEU A 53 -7.99 -3.69 -12.79
C LEU A 53 -6.75 -4.18 -13.55
N ARG A 54 -5.70 -3.35 -13.67
CA ARG A 54 -4.44 -3.78 -14.32
C ARG A 54 -3.78 -4.92 -13.55
N TYR A 55 -3.82 -4.89 -12.23
CA TYR A 55 -3.28 -5.96 -11.39
C TYR A 55 -4.12 -7.24 -11.48
N LEU A 56 -5.45 -7.13 -11.49
CA LEU A 56 -6.34 -8.28 -11.70
C LEU A 56 -6.04 -8.96 -13.04
N ASP A 57 -5.94 -8.20 -14.14
CA ASP A 57 -5.58 -8.72 -15.46
C ASP A 57 -4.22 -9.45 -15.45
N HIS A 58 -3.24 -8.94 -14.70
CA HIS A 58 -1.95 -9.62 -14.52
C HIS A 58 -2.11 -10.98 -13.85
N LEU A 59 -2.82 -11.03 -12.72
CA LEU A 59 -3.04 -12.26 -11.96
C LEU A 59 -3.83 -13.29 -12.79
N GLU A 60 -4.86 -12.87 -13.52
CA GLU A 60 -5.67 -13.75 -14.38
C GLU A 60 -4.86 -14.34 -15.55
N LYS A 61 -3.77 -13.69 -15.96
CA LYS A 61 -2.82 -14.20 -16.97
C LYS A 61 -1.72 -15.09 -16.38
N GLY A 62 -1.82 -15.48 -15.10
CA GLY A 62 -0.81 -16.28 -14.41
C GLY A 62 0.37 -15.47 -13.90
N GLY A 63 0.19 -14.17 -13.74
CA GLY A 63 1.12 -13.28 -13.06
C GLY A 63 1.32 -13.64 -11.59
N ARG A 64 2.37 -13.09 -10.99
CA ARG A 64 2.64 -13.28 -9.56
C ARG A 64 2.03 -12.13 -8.76
N PHE A 65 1.76 -12.37 -7.49
CA PHE A 65 1.43 -11.28 -6.57
C PHE A 65 2.58 -10.29 -6.49
N LEU A 66 2.24 -9.03 -6.20
CA LEU A 66 3.21 -7.99 -5.93
C LEU A 66 4.19 -8.46 -4.84
N ASN A 67 5.46 -8.12 -5.04
CA ASN A 67 6.43 -8.20 -3.97
C ASN A 67 6.46 -6.87 -3.19
N LEU A 68 7.23 -6.84 -2.11
CA LEU A 68 7.35 -5.64 -1.26
C LEU A 68 7.85 -4.42 -2.05
N GLY A 69 8.80 -4.61 -2.97
CA GLY A 69 9.35 -3.54 -3.80
C GLY A 69 8.33 -2.93 -4.76
N ASP A 70 7.46 -3.76 -5.35
CA ASP A 70 6.33 -3.32 -6.17
C ASP A 70 5.36 -2.50 -5.32
N GLU A 71 4.96 -3.01 -4.15
CA GLU A 71 4.05 -2.34 -3.21
C GLU A 71 4.61 -0.97 -2.79
N TRP A 72 5.87 -0.88 -2.35
CA TRP A 72 6.46 0.41 -1.96
C TRP A 72 6.59 1.37 -3.14
N SER A 73 6.90 0.84 -4.34
CA SER A 73 7.01 1.66 -5.56
C SER A 73 5.69 2.31 -5.97
N MET A 74 4.55 1.66 -5.70
CA MET A 74 3.23 2.25 -5.94
C MET A 74 2.97 3.51 -5.12
N HIS A 75 3.60 3.59 -3.95
CA HIS A 75 3.43 4.68 -3.00
C HIS A 75 4.66 5.59 -2.95
N HIS A 76 5.50 5.58 -4.00
CA HIS A 76 6.65 6.47 -4.09
C HIS A 76 6.19 7.94 -4.11
N GLY A 77 6.73 8.74 -3.18
CA GLY A 77 6.39 10.15 -3.03
C GLY A 77 5.09 10.44 -2.26
N HIS A 78 4.45 9.42 -1.67
CA HIS A 78 3.31 9.60 -0.76
C HIS A 78 3.76 9.77 0.69
N ASP A 79 2.85 10.31 1.52
CA ASP A 79 3.04 10.38 2.97
C ASP A 79 2.82 8.98 3.59
N LEU A 80 3.89 8.41 4.12
CA LEU A 80 3.91 7.08 4.71
C LEU A 80 4.14 7.17 6.22
N ALA A 81 3.43 6.31 6.95
CA ALA A 81 3.60 6.18 8.39
C ALA A 81 3.58 4.71 8.78
N ILE A 82 4.38 4.35 9.77
CA ILE A 82 4.29 3.05 10.43
C ILE A 82 3.35 3.23 11.61
N GLU A 83 2.26 2.48 11.65
CA GLU A 83 1.18 2.70 12.61
C GLU A 83 0.60 1.37 13.08
N TRP A 84 0.07 1.36 14.30
CA TRP A 84 -0.79 0.29 14.77
C TRP A 84 -2.16 0.35 14.12
N GLY A 85 -2.79 -0.82 13.94
CA GLY A 85 -4.20 -0.93 13.60
C GLY A 85 -5.08 -0.15 14.58
N TYR A 86 -6.17 0.40 14.05
CA TYR A 86 -7.08 1.29 14.80
C TYR A 86 -8.41 0.63 15.18
N GLU A 87 -8.75 -0.47 14.52
CA GLU A 87 -10.00 -1.18 14.61
C GLU A 87 -9.84 -2.45 15.45
N ASP A 88 -10.93 -2.94 16.04
CA ASP A 88 -10.90 -4.16 16.88
C ASP A 88 -10.34 -5.40 16.14
N TRP A 89 -10.40 -5.42 14.80
CA TRP A 89 -9.90 -6.52 13.97
C TRP A 89 -8.40 -6.39 13.63
N ASP A 90 -7.77 -5.23 13.85
CA ASP A 90 -6.35 -4.99 13.61
C ASP A 90 -5.57 -4.42 14.81
N GLU A 91 -6.17 -4.34 16.01
CA GLU A 91 -5.57 -3.78 17.23
C GLU A 91 -4.18 -4.31 17.61
N ASN A 92 -3.83 -5.54 17.20
CA ASN A 92 -2.53 -6.18 17.48
C ASN A 92 -1.64 -6.28 16.22
N ARG A 93 -1.92 -5.45 15.22
CA ARG A 93 -1.19 -5.42 13.97
C ARG A 93 -0.48 -4.09 13.81
N ILE A 94 0.73 -4.16 13.26
CA ILE A 94 1.49 -2.99 12.88
C ILE A 94 1.73 -3.00 11.38
N GLY A 95 1.65 -1.85 10.76
CA GLY A 95 1.68 -1.76 9.31
C GLY A 95 2.28 -0.47 8.80
N LEU A 96 2.59 -0.50 7.51
CA LEU A 96 2.93 0.69 6.75
C LEU A 96 1.64 1.22 6.13
N ARG A 97 1.18 2.38 6.59
CA ARG A 97 0.01 3.08 6.06
C ARG A 97 0.45 4.16 5.08
N CYS A 98 -0.22 4.24 3.94
CA CYS A 98 -0.14 5.39 3.06
C CYS A 98 -1.25 6.38 3.42
N ARG A 99 -0.92 7.47 4.11
CA ARG A 99 -1.88 8.49 4.51
C ARG A 99 -2.43 9.29 3.33
N SER A 100 -1.66 9.43 2.24
CA SER A 100 -2.14 10.06 1.00
C SER A 100 -3.23 9.23 0.31
N CYS A 101 -3.09 7.90 0.31
CA CYS A 101 -4.08 6.98 -0.24
C CYS A 101 -5.19 6.65 0.75
N ASP A 102 -4.94 6.86 2.05
CA ASP A 102 -5.77 6.37 3.15
C ASP A 102 -5.94 4.84 3.09
N ASP A 103 -4.83 4.13 2.90
CA ASP A 103 -4.81 2.67 2.69
C ASP A 103 -3.63 2.02 3.42
N TRP A 104 -3.80 0.77 3.82
CA TRP A 104 -2.71 -0.05 4.36
C TRP A 104 -1.91 -0.63 3.19
N ILE A 105 -0.61 -0.37 3.14
CA ILE A 105 0.29 -1.01 2.16
C ILE A 105 0.56 -2.44 2.62
N GLN A 106 0.97 -2.56 3.88
CA GLN A 106 1.33 -3.80 4.55
C GLN A 106 0.83 -3.75 5.99
N LEU A 107 0.38 -4.88 6.50
CA LEU A 107 -0.10 -5.01 7.87
C LEU A 107 0.25 -6.40 8.40
N TYR A 108 0.96 -6.46 9.52
CA TYR A 108 1.52 -7.69 10.07
C TYR A 108 1.02 -7.91 11.49
N ASP A 109 0.71 -9.16 11.84
CA ASP A 109 0.46 -9.55 13.23
C ASP A 109 1.73 -9.40 14.06
N VAL A 110 1.67 -8.67 15.18
CA VAL A 110 2.82 -8.53 16.08
C VAL A 110 2.88 -9.73 17.02
N ARG A 111 4.04 -10.38 17.08
CA ARG A 111 4.26 -11.56 17.91
C ARG A 111 4.62 -11.12 19.33
N THR A 112 4.01 -11.74 20.33
CA THR A 112 4.30 -11.43 21.74
C THR A 112 5.64 -12.01 22.22
N ASP A 113 6.15 -13.03 21.53
CA ASP A 113 7.40 -13.73 21.87
C ASP A 113 8.28 -13.88 20.61
N PRO A 114 9.03 -12.83 20.21
CA PRO A 114 9.92 -12.92 19.06
C PRO A 114 11.07 -13.90 19.36
N ILE A 115 11.23 -14.91 18.49
CA ILE A 115 12.34 -15.88 18.55
C ILE A 115 13.02 -15.87 17.19
N GLY A 116 14.28 -15.44 17.14
CA GLY A 116 15.10 -15.44 15.93
C GLY A 116 15.60 -14.05 15.54
N GLU A 117 15.91 -13.88 14.26
CA GLU A 117 16.24 -12.58 13.67
C GLU A 117 14.97 -11.72 13.57
N PRO A 118 15.06 -10.38 13.77
CA PRO A 118 13.93 -9.48 13.64
C PRO A 118 13.27 -9.60 12.26
N ASP A 119 11.94 -9.73 12.24
CA ASP A 119 11.16 -9.65 11.01
C ASP A 119 10.70 -8.21 10.70
N ILE A 120 9.91 -8.04 9.64
CA ILE A 120 9.42 -6.70 9.25
C ILE A 120 8.52 -6.09 10.34
N ALA A 121 7.72 -6.91 11.04
CA ALA A 121 6.85 -6.41 12.09
C ALA A 121 7.67 -5.89 13.27
N ASP A 122 8.74 -6.61 13.64
CA ASP A 122 9.68 -6.16 14.68
C ASP A 122 10.32 -4.81 14.30
N LEU A 123 10.80 -4.69 13.05
CA LEU A 123 11.36 -3.43 12.55
C LEU A 123 10.33 -2.29 12.57
N TYR A 124 9.08 -2.58 12.21
CA TYR A 124 8.00 -1.59 12.26
C TYR A 124 7.70 -1.14 13.70
N VAL A 125 7.71 -2.06 14.67
CA VAL A 125 7.48 -1.71 16.08
C VAL A 125 8.56 -0.74 16.58
N GLU A 126 9.81 -0.97 16.20
CA GLU A 126 10.91 -0.06 16.56
C GLU A 126 10.80 1.33 15.93
N HIS A 127 10.03 1.48 14.85
CA HIS A 127 9.99 2.68 14.00
C HIS A 127 8.60 3.35 13.92
N GLU A 128 7.62 2.96 14.74
CA GLU A 128 6.24 3.45 14.72
C GLU A 128 6.12 4.99 14.80
N THR A 129 7.02 5.66 15.53
CA THR A 129 6.99 7.12 15.66
C THR A 129 7.96 7.84 14.71
N HIS A 130 8.68 7.09 13.88
CA HIS A 130 9.69 7.65 13.00
C HIS A 130 9.10 8.14 11.69
N THR A 131 9.71 9.18 11.13
CA THR A 131 9.44 9.61 9.77
C THR A 131 10.11 8.64 8.81
N VAL A 132 9.32 8.05 7.92
CA VAL A 132 9.79 7.13 6.88
C VAL A 132 9.39 7.62 5.50
N LEU A 133 10.18 7.27 4.49
CA LEU A 133 9.91 7.58 3.09
C LEU A 133 10.10 6.32 2.24
N SER A 134 9.25 6.15 1.22
CA SER A 134 9.52 5.18 0.17
C SER A 134 10.48 5.78 -0.85
N TRP A 135 11.52 5.03 -1.19
CA TRP A 135 12.45 5.39 -2.25
C TRP A 135 12.40 4.36 -3.38
N ARG A 136 12.79 4.80 -4.57
CA ARG A 136 12.92 3.96 -5.74
C ARG A 136 14.15 4.34 -6.54
N GLN A 137 14.99 3.35 -6.86
CA GLN A 137 16.18 3.53 -7.68
C GLN A 137 16.36 2.35 -8.63
N GLY A 138 16.14 2.59 -9.93
CA GLY A 138 16.24 1.55 -10.94
C GLY A 138 15.25 0.41 -10.66
N SER A 139 15.79 -0.80 -10.50
CA SER A 139 15.06 -2.04 -10.21
C SER A 139 14.94 -2.34 -8.71
N GLU A 140 15.24 -1.37 -7.84
CA GLU A 140 15.14 -1.52 -6.39
C GLU A 140 14.24 -0.44 -5.80
N ALA A 141 13.54 -0.81 -4.75
CA ALA A 141 12.75 0.09 -3.93
C ALA A 141 12.89 -0.28 -2.46
N GLY A 142 12.59 0.66 -1.60
CA GLY A 142 12.73 0.45 -0.17
C GLY A 142 12.03 1.50 0.67
N ILE A 143 12.14 1.30 1.98
CA ILE A 143 11.72 2.25 3.00
C ILE A 143 12.98 2.79 3.67
N GLU A 144 13.11 4.09 3.71
CA GLU A 144 14.15 4.80 4.45
C GLU A 144 13.55 5.40 5.72
N CYS A 145 14.23 5.25 6.85
CA CYS A 145 13.89 5.96 8.07
C CYS A 145 14.69 7.25 8.17
N VAL A 146 14.02 8.39 7.94
CA VAL A 146 14.63 9.72 8.01
C VAL A 146 15.01 10.07 9.44
N THR A 147 14.21 9.67 10.43
CA THR A 147 14.51 9.93 11.84
C THR A 147 15.80 9.26 12.29
N CYS A 148 16.00 7.98 11.92
CA CYS A 148 17.27 7.28 12.18
C CYS A 148 18.41 7.85 11.34
N GLY A 149 18.14 8.14 10.05
CA GLY A 149 19.09 8.76 9.13
C GLY A 149 19.58 10.14 9.58
N ALA A 150 18.78 10.92 10.31
CA ALA A 150 19.23 12.19 10.88
C ALA A 150 20.34 12.03 11.93
N VAL A 151 20.53 10.82 12.46
CA VAL A 151 21.57 10.47 13.43
C VAL A 151 22.80 9.85 12.73
N SER A 152 22.67 9.38 11.49
CA SER A 152 23.73 8.75 10.70
C SER A 152 23.99 9.51 9.38
N ASP A 153 25.20 10.02 9.17
CA ASP A 153 25.56 10.85 7.99
C ASP A 153 25.26 10.21 6.61
N ASP A 154 25.00 8.90 6.55
CA ASP A 154 24.76 8.13 5.32
C ASP A 154 23.28 7.75 5.05
N GLY A 155 22.33 8.26 5.84
CA GLY A 155 20.92 7.82 5.77
C GLY A 155 20.69 6.41 6.35
N PHE A 156 19.44 6.01 6.59
CA PHE A 156 19.13 4.70 7.17
C PHE A 156 18.07 3.97 6.34
N SER A 157 18.53 3.12 5.42
CA SER A 157 17.65 2.21 4.67
C SER A 157 17.12 1.14 5.62
N LEU A 158 15.83 1.21 5.92
CA LEU A 158 15.15 0.27 6.82
C LEU A 158 14.86 -1.06 6.11
N LEU A 159 14.37 -1.00 4.87
CA LEU A 159 14.01 -2.16 4.07
C LEU A 159 14.35 -1.93 2.60
N THR A 160 14.69 -3.01 1.89
CA THR A 160 14.98 -2.99 0.46
C THR A 160 14.44 -4.26 -0.21
N SER A 161 13.89 -4.12 -1.42
CA SER A 161 13.35 -5.23 -2.19
C SER A 161 13.42 -4.92 -3.69
N PRO A 162 13.65 -5.94 -4.56
CA PRO A 162 13.62 -5.74 -6.00
C PRO A 162 12.22 -5.41 -6.50
N VAL A 163 12.14 -4.52 -7.48
CA VAL A 163 10.90 -4.23 -8.24
C VAL A 163 10.79 -5.21 -9.39
N SER A 164 9.58 -5.71 -9.65
CA SER A 164 9.33 -6.68 -10.72
C SER A 164 9.30 -6.02 -12.10
N ASP A 165 9.82 -6.72 -13.11
CA ASP A 165 9.78 -6.23 -14.50
C ASP A 165 8.36 -5.98 -15.01
N TRP A 166 7.37 -6.72 -14.50
CA TRP A 166 5.97 -6.49 -14.88
C TRP A 166 5.49 -5.15 -14.33
N PHE A 167 5.78 -4.86 -13.06
CA PHE A 167 5.40 -3.60 -12.44
C PHE A 167 5.96 -2.43 -13.24
N ASP A 168 7.23 -2.50 -13.63
CA ASP A 168 7.89 -1.46 -14.45
C ASP A 168 7.22 -1.24 -15.80
N ARG A 169 6.74 -2.31 -16.44
CA ARG A 169 6.03 -2.21 -17.73
C ARG A 169 4.64 -1.58 -17.60
N VAL A 170 3.97 -1.75 -16.47
CA VAL A 170 2.55 -1.40 -16.31
C VAL A 170 2.34 -0.10 -15.52
N TRP A 171 3.29 0.25 -14.65
CA TRP A 171 3.24 1.45 -13.82
C TRP A 171 3.83 2.68 -14.52
N ASN A 172 4.89 2.49 -15.33
CA ASN A 172 5.54 3.59 -16.07
C ASN A 172 5.11 3.67 -17.56
N GLY A 173 4.25 2.76 -18.02
CA GLY A 173 3.73 2.71 -19.41
C GLY A 173 2.33 3.29 -19.52
#